data_AF-A0A1B6ABU3-F1
#
_entry.id   AF-A0A1B6ABU3-F1
#
_cell.length_a   1.000
_cell.length_b   1.000
_cell.length_c   1.000
_cell.angle_alpha   90.00
_cell.angle_beta   90.00
_cell.angle_gamma   90.00
#
_symmetry.space_group_name_H-M   'P 1'
#
loop_
_entity.id
_entity.type
_entity.pdbx_description
1 polymer ?
#
loop_
_entity_poly.entity_id
_entity_poly.type
_entity_poly.pdbx_seq_one_letter_code
_entity_poly.pdbx_strand_id
1 'polypeptide(L)'
;MIVTADKTPDGGATGRVEWDRAGFMRTRAGDDYPNSLSAQFEAIHDAEGERITTGRYPVLDVREAWDVWSMLSLTTPGIEHRYAEGEDRRRTAWMVHADGSWARAEGRWIDPPTVHQGGPRRLWDELERIRHRLNAEGGLPVYGAHVRIDPDGTTRLKRGAWSVAFA
;
A
#
# COMPACT_ATOMS: atom_id res chain seq x y z
N MET A 1 -4.76 -5.44 -9.16
CA MET A 1 -4.68 -4.48 -10.29
C MET A 1 -4.50 -5.26 -11.58
N ILE A 2 -5.21 -4.89 -12.65
CA ILE A 2 -5.08 -5.50 -13.99
C ILE A 2 -4.47 -4.47 -14.94
N VAL A 3 -3.55 -4.93 -15.79
CA VAL A 3 -3.01 -4.16 -16.92
C VAL A 3 -3.39 -4.86 -18.21
N THR A 4 -4.02 -4.14 -19.12
CA THR A 4 -4.19 -4.56 -20.52
C THR A 4 -3.24 -3.73 -21.36
N ALA A 5 -2.38 -4.37 -22.13
CA ALA A 5 -1.42 -3.68 -22.99
C ALA A 5 -1.13 -4.48 -24.27
N ASP A 6 -0.91 -3.75 -25.36
CA ASP A 6 -0.53 -4.28 -26.65
C ASP A 6 1.00 -4.25 -26.79
N LYS A 7 1.57 -5.35 -27.30
CA LYS A 7 3.00 -5.46 -27.55
C LYS A 7 3.42 -4.48 -28.65
N THR A 8 4.49 -3.74 -28.44
CA THR A 8 5.07 -2.82 -29.41
C THR A 8 6.18 -3.48 -30.24
N PRO A 9 6.47 -3.00 -31.46
CA PRO A 9 7.50 -3.60 -32.33
C PRO A 9 8.92 -3.60 -31.74
N ASP A 10 9.22 -2.66 -30.85
CA ASP A 10 10.50 -2.55 -30.14
C ASP A 10 10.67 -3.59 -29.01
N GLY A 11 9.65 -4.43 -28.76
CA GLY A 11 9.67 -5.46 -27.72
C GLY A 11 9.05 -5.05 -26.40
N GLY A 12 8.59 -3.80 -26.27
CA GLY A 12 7.84 -3.31 -25.11
C GLY A 12 6.32 -3.59 -25.19
N ALA A 13 5.55 -2.85 -24.39
CA ALA A 13 4.09 -2.83 -24.47
C ALA A 13 3.50 -1.47 -24.06
N THR A 14 2.33 -1.11 -24.59
CA THR A 14 1.57 0.08 -24.19
C THR A 14 0.11 -0.23 -23.94
N GLY A 15 -0.49 0.40 -22.95
CA GLY A 15 -1.89 0.13 -22.63
C GLY A 15 -2.40 0.93 -21.45
N ARG A 16 -3.21 0.28 -20.61
CA ARG A 16 -3.81 0.93 -19.45
C ARG A 16 -4.01 -0.01 -18.27
N VAL A 17 -4.10 0.59 -17.09
CA VAL A 17 -4.65 -0.08 -15.90
C VAL A 17 -6.17 -0.11 -16.05
N GLU A 18 -6.76 -1.30 -15.97
CA GLU A 18 -8.21 -1.45 -16.07
C GLU A 18 -8.92 -0.99 -14.81
N TRP A 19 -10.17 -0.58 -14.95
CA TRP A 19 -11.03 -0.26 -13.79
C TRP A 19 -11.52 -1.50 -13.06
N ASP A 20 -11.42 -2.66 -13.71
CA ASP A 20 -11.80 -3.93 -13.10
C ASP A 20 -10.76 -4.37 -12.07
N ARG A 21 -11.26 -4.95 -10.99
CA ARG A 21 -10.51 -5.38 -9.84
C ARG A 21 -10.19 -6.87 -9.99
N ALA A 22 -9.01 -7.23 -10.49
CA ALA A 22 -8.52 -8.59 -10.27
C ALA A 22 -7.91 -8.72 -8.87
N GLY A 23 -8.49 -9.62 -8.10
CA GLY A 23 -7.84 -10.26 -6.97
C GLY A 23 -7.17 -11.55 -7.44
N PHE A 24 -5.95 -11.47 -7.98
CA PHE A 24 -5.05 -12.62 -7.87
C PHE A 24 -4.54 -12.65 -6.43
N MET A 25 -5.30 -13.29 -5.55
CA MET A 25 -4.72 -13.76 -4.30
C MET A 25 -3.82 -14.93 -4.66
N ARG A 26 -2.49 -14.75 -4.58
CA ARG A 26 -1.61 -15.92 -4.47
C ARG A 26 -2.13 -16.74 -3.29
N THR A 27 -2.54 -17.99 -3.53
CA THR A 27 -2.86 -18.95 -2.47
C THR A 27 -1.66 -19.01 -1.52
N ARG A 28 -1.88 -18.69 -0.23
CA ARG A 28 -0.83 -18.70 0.79
C ARG A 28 -1.01 -19.92 1.69
N ALA A 29 -0.42 -21.03 1.27
CA ALA A 29 -0.13 -22.17 2.13
C ALA A 29 1.21 -22.77 1.67
N GLY A 30 2.21 -22.80 2.57
CA GLY A 30 3.52 -23.40 2.32
C GLY A 30 4.62 -22.75 3.15
N ASP A 31 5.48 -23.59 3.74
CA ASP A 31 6.60 -23.22 4.63
C ASP A 31 7.67 -22.33 3.97
N ASP A 32 7.59 -22.13 2.64
CA ASP A 32 8.54 -21.38 1.83
C ASP A 32 8.12 -19.93 1.51
N TYR A 33 7.04 -19.40 2.12
CA TYR A 33 6.76 -17.96 2.01
C TYR A 33 7.71 -17.19 2.94
N PRO A 34 8.62 -16.36 2.41
CA PRO A 34 9.60 -15.71 3.27
C PRO A 34 8.88 -14.72 4.17
N ASN A 35 8.88 -15.05 5.45
CA ASN A 35 8.64 -14.21 6.61
C ASN A 35 9.70 -13.09 6.72
N SER A 36 10.09 -12.45 5.60
CA SER A 36 11.28 -11.61 5.50
C SER A 36 11.28 -10.49 6.53
N LEU A 37 10.10 -9.95 6.87
CA LEU A 37 9.93 -8.89 7.87
C LEU A 37 9.15 -9.33 9.12
N SER A 38 8.93 -10.62 9.36
CA SER A 38 8.16 -11.08 10.53
C SER A 38 8.79 -10.64 11.85
N ALA A 39 10.12 -10.66 11.97
CA ALA A 39 10.81 -10.14 13.14
C ALA A 39 10.59 -8.62 13.34
N GLN A 40 10.45 -7.85 12.25
CA GLN A 40 10.13 -6.42 12.35
C GLN A 40 8.72 -6.21 12.89
N PHE A 41 7.74 -7.00 12.43
CA PHE A 41 6.39 -6.93 12.97
C PHE A 41 6.32 -7.25 14.47
N GLU A 42 7.07 -8.26 14.94
CA GLU A 42 7.16 -8.54 16.38
C GLU A 42 7.79 -7.37 17.14
N ALA A 43 8.87 -6.78 16.60
CA ALA A 43 9.56 -5.65 17.23
C ALA A 43 8.67 -4.41 17.36
N ILE A 44 7.78 -4.17 16.40
CA ILE A 44 6.89 -2.99 16.41
C ILE A 44 5.52 -3.26 17.03
N HIS A 45 5.24 -4.49 17.47
CA HIS A 45 3.89 -4.91 17.85
C HIS A 45 3.25 -3.95 18.86
N ASP A 46 3.98 -3.61 19.92
CA ASP A 46 3.61 -2.64 20.95
C ASP A 46 4.64 -1.50 21.09
N ALA A 47 5.46 -1.28 20.07
CA ALA A 47 6.50 -0.27 20.14
C ALA A 47 5.93 1.14 20.24
N GLU A 48 6.59 1.95 21.07
CA GLU A 48 6.43 3.39 21.05
C GLU A 48 7.18 3.98 19.85
N GLY A 49 6.52 4.88 19.13
CA GLY A 49 7.09 5.54 17.96
C GLY A 49 7.98 6.71 18.35
N GLU A 50 8.95 7.04 17.51
CA GLU A 50 9.65 8.34 17.57
C GLU A 50 8.67 9.51 17.46
N ARG A 51 7.56 9.28 16.75
CA ARG A 51 6.45 10.22 16.61
C ARG A 51 5.14 9.52 16.92
N ILE A 52 4.38 10.14 17.81
CA ILE A 52 3.02 9.72 18.19
C ILE A 52 2.05 10.83 17.79
N THR A 53 1.03 10.48 17.01
CA THR A 53 0.05 11.44 16.48
C THR A 53 -1.35 10.83 16.48
N THR A 54 -2.37 11.68 16.45
CA THR A 54 -3.73 11.25 16.13
C THR A 54 -3.91 11.23 14.61
N GLY A 55 -4.25 10.08 14.05
CA GLY A 55 -4.54 9.92 12.62
C GLY A 55 -5.87 10.57 12.25
N ARG A 56 -6.02 10.98 11.00
CA ARG A 56 -7.21 11.69 10.51
C ARG A 56 -8.40 10.76 10.24
N TYR A 57 -8.11 9.55 9.79
CA TYR A 57 -9.12 8.61 9.31
C TYR A 57 -9.02 7.28 10.08
N PRO A 58 -10.12 6.52 10.21
CA PRO A 58 -10.14 5.26 10.97
C PRO A 58 -9.08 4.27 10.52
N VAL A 59 -8.67 3.34 11.39
CA VAL A 59 -7.80 2.22 10.98
C VAL A 59 -8.46 1.44 9.85
N LEU A 60 -7.73 1.22 8.77
CA LEU A 60 -8.19 0.56 7.55
C LEU A 60 -7.39 -0.71 7.33
N ASP A 61 -8.05 -1.85 7.10
CA ASP A 61 -7.36 -2.99 6.49
C ASP A 61 -7.12 -2.68 5.01
N VAL A 62 -5.93 -2.16 4.71
CA VAL A 62 -5.60 -1.75 3.34
C VAL A 62 -5.63 -2.95 2.38
N ARG A 63 -5.41 -4.17 2.86
CA ARG A 63 -5.40 -5.38 2.02
C ARG A 63 -6.78 -5.72 1.48
N GLU A 64 -7.85 -5.29 2.17
CA GLU A 64 -9.24 -5.37 1.70
C GLU A 64 -9.65 -4.12 0.89
N ALA A 65 -8.90 -3.02 1.00
CA ALA A 65 -9.08 -1.80 0.21
C ALA A 65 -8.11 -1.76 -0.98
N TRP A 66 -8.36 -2.59 -1.99
CA TRP A 66 -7.41 -2.87 -3.09
C TRP A 66 -6.91 -1.64 -3.84
N ASP A 67 -7.74 -0.60 -3.95
CA ASP A 67 -7.39 0.66 -4.60
C ASP A 67 -6.28 1.38 -3.82
N VAL A 68 -6.43 1.42 -2.50
CA VAL A 68 -5.46 2.00 -1.56
C VAL A 68 -4.20 1.13 -1.52
N TRP A 69 -4.34 -0.19 -1.44
CA TRP A 69 -3.19 -1.10 -1.44
C TRP A 69 -2.36 -1.02 -2.72
N SER A 70 -3.01 -0.94 -3.89
CA SER A 70 -2.32 -0.82 -5.17
C SER A 70 -1.53 0.49 -5.23
N MET A 71 -2.15 1.61 -4.85
CA MET A 71 -1.48 2.91 -4.80
C MET A 71 -0.32 2.94 -3.78
N LEU A 72 -0.52 2.35 -2.61
CA LEU A 72 0.48 2.29 -1.55
C LEU A 72 1.69 1.44 -1.96
N SER A 73 1.45 0.28 -2.59
CA SER A 73 2.53 -0.59 -3.07
C SER A 73 3.35 0.06 -4.19
N LEU A 74 2.72 0.90 -5.03
CA LEU A 74 3.42 1.64 -6.09
C LEU A 74 4.24 2.82 -5.56
N THR A 75 3.72 3.51 -4.54
CA THR A 75 4.37 4.70 -3.96
C THR A 75 5.42 4.34 -2.91
N THR A 76 5.23 3.20 -2.23
CA THR A 76 6.17 2.64 -1.26
C THR A 76 6.44 1.17 -1.60
N PRO A 77 7.24 0.88 -2.65
CA PRO A 77 7.57 -0.49 -3.03
C PRO A 77 8.21 -1.26 -1.87
N GLY A 78 7.80 -2.51 -1.65
CA GLY A 78 8.32 -3.37 -0.58
C GLY A 78 7.70 -3.14 0.79
N ILE A 79 6.66 -2.31 0.90
CA ILE A 79 5.89 -2.17 2.14
C ILE A 79 5.11 -3.46 2.43
N GLU A 80 5.10 -3.87 3.70
CA GLU A 80 4.25 -4.95 4.20
C GLU A 80 3.23 -4.41 5.19
N HIS A 81 2.08 -5.09 5.27
CA HIS A 81 0.97 -4.68 6.13
C HIS A 81 0.36 -5.88 6.88
N ARG A 82 0.12 -5.69 8.17
CA ARG A 82 -0.71 -6.57 9.01
C ARG A 82 -1.88 -5.77 9.59
N TYR A 83 -2.98 -6.47 9.80
CA TYR A 83 -4.19 -5.92 10.41
C TYR A 83 -4.76 -6.95 11.38
N ALA A 84 -5.25 -6.47 12.51
CA ALA A 84 -6.01 -7.26 13.46
C ALA A 84 -7.25 -6.46 13.90
N GLU A 85 -8.35 -7.18 14.08
CA GLU A 85 -9.53 -6.69 14.79
C GLU A 85 -9.68 -7.56 16.05
N GLY A 86 -9.63 -6.90 17.21
CA GLY A 86 -9.77 -7.54 18.51
C GLY A 86 -11.19 -7.39 19.07
N GLU A 87 -11.32 -7.69 20.37
CA GLU A 87 -12.54 -7.40 21.11
C GLU A 87 -12.92 -5.92 21.02
N ASP A 88 -14.18 -5.61 21.29
CA ASP A 88 -14.63 -4.22 21.45
C ASP A 88 -14.47 -3.34 20.19
N ARG A 89 -14.30 -3.97 19.01
CA ARG A 89 -14.01 -3.32 17.72
C ARG A 89 -12.70 -2.53 17.74
N ARG A 90 -11.73 -2.92 18.58
CA ARG A 90 -10.37 -2.40 18.52
C ARG A 90 -9.71 -2.89 17.23
N ARG A 91 -9.17 -1.97 16.46
CA ARG A 91 -8.51 -2.23 15.18
C ARG A 91 -7.08 -1.76 15.29
N THR A 92 -6.15 -2.63 14.89
CA THR A 92 -4.73 -2.30 14.85
C THR A 92 -4.18 -2.65 13.48
N ALA A 93 -3.46 -1.70 12.89
CA ALA A 93 -2.72 -1.87 11.65
C ALA A 93 -1.23 -1.67 11.92
N TRP A 94 -0.41 -2.51 11.29
CA TRP A 94 1.04 -2.42 11.32
C TRP A 94 1.57 -2.34 9.89
N MET A 95 2.54 -1.48 9.68
CA MET A 95 3.24 -1.28 8.41
C MET A 95 4.74 -1.36 8.67
N VAL A 96 5.46 -2.12 7.85
CA VAL A 96 6.92 -2.22 7.91
C VAL A 96 7.51 -2.14 6.51
N HIS A 97 8.77 -1.75 6.44
CA HIS A 97 9.52 -1.68 5.20
C HIS A 97 10.99 -2.03 5.47
N ALA A 98 11.67 -2.62 4.48
CA ALA A 98 13.02 -3.15 4.62
C ALA A 98 14.10 -2.11 5.01
N ASP A 99 13.83 -0.81 4.79
CA ASP A 99 14.70 0.28 5.24
C ASP A 99 14.57 0.61 6.74
N GLY A 100 13.77 -0.16 7.49
CA GLY A 100 13.52 0.03 8.92
C GLY A 100 12.41 1.03 9.25
N SER A 101 11.75 1.60 8.24
CA SER A 101 10.56 2.43 8.46
C SER A 101 9.39 1.58 8.95
N TRP A 102 8.63 2.11 9.89
CA TRP A 102 7.47 1.42 10.42
C TRP A 102 6.38 2.36 10.91
N ALA A 103 5.16 1.84 10.97
CA ALA A 103 4.04 2.49 11.64
C ALA A 103 3.11 1.47 12.29
N ARG A 104 2.52 1.83 13.41
CA ARG A 104 1.45 1.14 14.11
C ARG A 104 0.32 2.13 14.34
N ALA A 105 -0.89 1.80 13.95
CA ALA A 105 -2.06 2.61 14.21
C ALA A 105 -3.12 1.78 14.92
N GLU A 106 -3.68 2.35 15.98
CA GLU A 106 -4.70 1.70 16.79
C GLU A 106 -5.88 2.64 17.02
N GLY A 107 -7.09 2.15 16.82
CA GLY A 107 -8.31 2.89 17.09
C GLY A 107 -9.49 1.97 17.35
N ARG A 108 -10.58 2.53 17.86
CA ARG A 108 -11.84 1.81 18.05
C ARG A 108 -12.78 2.12 16.90
N TRP A 109 -13.26 1.09 16.21
CA TRP A 109 -14.26 1.19 15.14
C TRP A 109 -13.94 2.25 14.05
N ILE A 110 -14.59 3.42 14.11
CA ILE A 110 -14.41 4.54 13.18
C ILE A 110 -13.81 5.78 13.85
N ASP A 111 -13.29 5.63 15.06
CA ASP A 111 -12.62 6.72 15.76
C ASP A 111 -11.25 6.99 15.13
N PRO A 112 -10.77 8.25 15.17
CA PRO A 112 -9.40 8.59 14.83
C PRO A 112 -8.40 7.72 15.60
N PRO A 113 -7.43 7.07 14.93
CA PRO A 113 -6.48 6.21 15.61
C PRO A 113 -5.37 7.01 16.31
N THR A 114 -4.76 6.41 17.32
CA THR A 114 -3.42 6.78 17.77
C THR A 114 -2.39 6.08 16.89
N VAL A 115 -1.45 6.85 16.36
CA VAL A 115 -0.45 6.39 15.40
C VAL A 115 0.93 6.56 16.00
N HIS A 116 1.68 5.47 16.06
CA HIS A 116 3.08 5.41 16.43
C HIS A 116 3.89 5.11 15.17
N GLN A 117 4.95 5.88 14.88
CA GLN A 117 5.80 5.62 13.72
C GLN A 117 7.25 6.01 13.98
N GLY A 118 8.17 5.36 13.26
CA GLY A 118 9.61 5.55 13.38
C GLY A 118 10.37 5.13 12.12
N GLY A 119 11.68 5.35 12.12
CA GLY A 119 12.57 5.04 10.99
C GLY A 119 12.60 6.12 9.90
N PRO A 120 13.21 5.83 8.73
CA PRO A 120 13.51 6.85 7.71
C PRO A 120 12.28 7.46 7.01
N ARG A 121 11.20 6.68 6.82
CA ARG A 121 9.97 7.11 6.15
C ARG A 121 8.81 7.17 7.14
N ARG A 122 7.81 8.00 6.84
CA ARG A 122 6.57 8.12 7.60
C ARG A 122 5.47 7.34 6.90
N LEU A 123 5.45 6.02 7.10
CA LEU A 123 4.59 5.10 6.33
C LEU A 123 3.09 5.38 6.52
N TRP A 124 2.67 5.80 7.72
CA TRP A 124 1.28 6.16 7.96
C TRP A 124 0.89 7.44 7.23
N ASP A 125 1.78 8.44 7.19
CA ASP A 125 1.54 9.70 6.48
C ASP A 125 1.38 9.47 4.97
N GLU A 126 2.13 8.52 4.39
CA GLU A 126 1.94 8.06 3.01
C GLU A 126 0.54 7.47 2.78
N LEU A 127 0.11 6.56 3.66
CA LEU A 127 -1.24 5.98 3.61
C LEU A 127 -2.32 7.06 3.76
N GLU A 128 -2.17 8.00 4.68
CA GLU A 128 -3.13 9.09 4.87
C GLU A 128 -3.22 10.02 3.66
N ARG A 129 -2.10 10.29 2.99
CA ARG A 129 -2.11 11.08 1.75
C ARG A 129 -2.90 10.39 0.65
N ILE A 130 -2.75 9.07 0.50
CA ILE A 130 -3.51 8.27 -0.46
C ILE A 130 -5.00 8.31 -0.11
N ARG A 131 -5.35 8.07 1.16
CA ARG A 131 -6.76 8.10 1.62
C ARG A 131 -7.37 9.48 1.49
N HIS A 132 -6.60 10.52 1.77
CA HIS A 132 -7.05 11.90 1.60
C HIS A 132 -7.39 12.19 0.15
N ARG A 133 -6.51 11.79 -0.79
CA ARG A 133 -6.76 11.91 -2.22
C ARG A 133 -8.02 11.15 -2.65
N LEU A 134 -8.15 9.88 -2.24
CA LEU A 134 -9.34 9.08 -2.55
C LEU A 134 -10.62 9.78 -2.10
N ASN A 135 -10.66 10.32 -0.88
CA ASN A 135 -11.81 11.02 -0.33
C ASN A 135 -12.08 12.38 -0.99
N ALA A 136 -11.03 13.09 -1.41
CA ALA A 136 -11.15 14.41 -2.04
C ALA A 136 -11.50 14.34 -3.54
N GLU A 137 -10.98 13.35 -4.26
CA GLU A 137 -11.10 13.22 -5.71
C GLU A 137 -12.10 12.13 -6.14
N GLY A 138 -12.58 11.30 -5.21
CA GLY A 138 -13.51 10.19 -5.49
C GLY A 138 -12.84 8.96 -6.14
N GLY A 139 -11.52 8.96 -6.29
CA GLY A 139 -10.77 7.86 -6.88
C GLY A 139 -9.26 8.02 -6.73
N LEU A 140 -8.53 6.97 -7.07
CA LEU A 140 -7.07 6.98 -7.12
C LEU A 140 -6.57 6.89 -8.57
N PRO A 141 -5.45 7.56 -8.89
CA PRO A 141 -4.99 7.67 -10.26
C PRO A 141 -4.44 6.37 -10.84
N VAL A 142 -4.20 5.36 -9.97
CA VAL A 142 -3.71 4.03 -10.38
C VAL A 142 -4.64 3.37 -11.39
N TYR A 143 -5.96 3.43 -11.21
CA TYR A 143 -6.90 2.90 -12.18
C TYR A 143 -7.04 3.82 -13.38
N GLY A 144 -7.20 3.26 -14.58
CA GLY A 144 -7.27 4.04 -15.81
C GLY A 144 -5.97 4.76 -16.18
N ALA A 145 -4.87 4.55 -15.45
CA ALA A 145 -3.56 5.08 -15.81
C ALA A 145 -3.08 4.49 -17.13
N HIS A 146 -2.43 5.31 -17.97
CA HIS A 146 -1.72 4.83 -19.14
C HIS A 146 -0.49 4.05 -18.68
N VAL A 147 -0.23 2.94 -19.33
CA VAL A 147 0.89 2.03 -19.06
C VAL A 147 1.83 2.08 -20.25
N ARG A 148 3.13 2.22 -19.98
CA ARG A 148 4.21 1.94 -20.93
C ARG A 148 5.20 0.99 -20.26
N ILE A 149 5.45 -0.14 -20.90
CA ILE A 149 6.46 -1.13 -20.50
C ILE A 149 7.56 -1.06 -21.56
N ASP A 150 8.75 -0.64 -21.16
CA ASP A 150 9.91 -0.61 -22.05
C ASP A 150 10.49 -2.03 -22.24
N PRO A 151 11.30 -2.28 -23.29
CA PRO A 151 11.83 -3.62 -23.55
C PRO A 151 12.69 -4.22 -22.43
N ASP A 152 13.22 -3.39 -21.53
CA ASP A 152 13.98 -3.80 -20.36
C ASP A 152 13.10 -4.19 -19.15
N GLY A 153 11.77 -4.10 -19.29
CA GLY A 153 10.79 -4.37 -18.25
C GLY A 153 10.37 -3.14 -17.43
N THR A 154 11.05 -2.00 -17.59
CA THR A 154 10.70 -0.76 -16.89
C THR A 154 9.26 -0.37 -17.22
N THR A 155 8.43 -0.33 -16.20
CA THR A 155 7.01 -0.01 -16.30
C THR A 155 6.74 1.39 -15.78
N ARG A 156 6.08 2.19 -16.61
CA ARG A 156 5.68 3.57 -16.32
C ARG A 156 4.17 3.69 -16.34
N LEU A 157 3.61 4.18 -15.25
CA LEU A 157 2.18 4.49 -15.12
C LEU A 157 1.99 6.01 -15.11
N LYS A 158 0.98 6.51 -15.82
CA LYS A 158 0.65 7.94 -15.85
C LYS A 158 -0.84 8.21 -15.92
N ARG A 159 -1.34 9.10 -15.06
CA ARG A 159 -2.71 9.65 -15.13
C ARG A 159 -2.74 11.10 -14.66
N GLY A 160 -3.08 12.02 -15.57
CA GLY A 160 -2.99 13.46 -15.30
C GLY A 160 -1.57 13.85 -14.90
N ALA A 161 -1.44 14.55 -13.77
CA ALA A 161 -0.15 14.93 -13.18
C ALA A 161 0.53 13.80 -12.38
N TRP A 162 -0.17 12.71 -12.09
CA TRP A 162 0.43 11.58 -11.37
C TRP A 162 1.19 10.66 -12.33
N SER A 163 2.40 10.26 -11.93
CA SER A 163 3.19 9.24 -12.61
C SER A 163 4.08 8.47 -11.65
N VAL A 164 4.35 7.21 -11.95
CA VAL A 164 5.33 6.37 -11.25
C VAL A 164 6.07 5.50 -12.26
N ALA A 165 7.34 5.17 -11.97
CA ALA A 165 8.15 4.24 -12.74
C ALA A 165 8.74 3.19 -11.80
N PHE A 166 8.75 1.94 -12.22
CA PHE A 166 9.34 0.82 -11.49
C PHE A 166 9.88 -0.22 -12.48
N ALA A 167 10.84 -1.03 -12.02
CA ALA A 167 11.43 -2.13 -12.77
C ALA A 167 11.21 -3.44 -12.00
#